data_AF-A0A9X2HZ53-F1
#
_entry.id   AF-A0A9X2HZ53-F1
#
_cell.length_a   1.000
_cell.length_b   1.000
_cell.length_c   1.000
_cell.angle_alpha   90.00
_cell.angle_beta   90.00
_cell.angle_gamma   90.00
#
_symmetry.space_group_name_H-M   'P 1'
#
loop_
_entity.id
_entity.type
_entity.pdbx_description
1 polymer ?
#
loop_
_entity_poly.entity_id
_entity_poly.type
_entity_poly.pdbx_seq_one_letter_code
_entity_poly.pdbx_strand_id
1 'polypeptide(L)' 'MPTTAEADFYIRREAQERRLADCTPNPEGRRIHLELAERYARLVAEARDAPPAIRIPA' A
#
# COMPACT_ATOMS: atom_id res chain seq x y z
N MET A 1 11.67 3.26 -10.16
CA MET A 1 10.23 3.16 -10.51
C MET A 1 9.66 2.02 -9.72
N PRO A 2 8.56 2.22 -9.00
CA PRO A 2 7.85 1.12 -8.38
C PRO A 2 7.42 0.15 -9.48
N THR A 3 7.87 -1.09 -9.35
CA THR A 3 7.59 -2.18 -10.26
C THR A 3 6.15 -2.68 -10.06
N THR A 4 5.57 -3.34 -11.06
CA THR A 4 4.25 -4.00 -10.92
C THR A 4 4.18 -4.92 -9.69
N ALA A 5 5.31 -5.54 -9.32
CA ALA A 5 5.43 -6.36 -8.12
C ALA A 5 5.33 -5.57 -6.79
N GLU A 6 5.77 -4.31 -6.76
CA GLU A 6 5.62 -3.43 -5.60
C GLU A 6 4.17 -2.97 -5.43
N ALA A 7 3.48 -2.65 -6.52
CA ALA A 7 2.05 -2.33 -6.48
C ALA A 7 1.22 -3.52 -5.94
N ASP A 8 1.47 -4.74 -6.42
CA ASP A 8 0.80 -5.95 -5.94
C ASP A 8 1.14 -6.29 -4.47
N PHE A 9 2.35 -5.94 -4.02
CA PHE A 9 2.72 -6.05 -2.62
C PHE A 9 1.89 -5.08 -1.75
N TYR A 10 1.81 -3.81 -2.15
CA TYR A 10 1.05 -2.81 -1.39
C TYR A 10 -0.45 -3.09 -1.38
N ILE A 11 -1.03 -3.60 -2.47
CA ILE A 11 -2.43 -4.05 -2.51
C ILE A 11 -2.69 -5.15 -1.48
N ARG A 12 -1.81 -6.16 -1.42
CA ARG A 12 -1.95 -7.26 -0.46
C ARG A 12 -1.80 -6.80 0.98
N ARG A 13 -0.89 -5.86 1.23
CA ARG A 13 -0.69 -5.25 2.56
C ARG A 13 -1.87 -4.40 2.99
N GLU A 14 -2.40 -3.57 2.11
CA GLU A 14 -3.59 -2.75 2.38
C GLU A 14 -4.77 -3.62 2.84
N ALA A 15 -5.07 -4.69 2.10
CA ALA A 15 -6.15 -5.61 2.43
C ALA A 15 -5.89 -6.37 3.74
N GLN A 16 -4.63 -6.68 4.06
CA GLN A 16 -4.26 -7.31 5.33
C GLN A 16 -4.54 -6.37 6.51
N GLU A 17 -4.09 -5.12 6.43
CA GLU A 17 -4.26 -4.16 7.52
C GLU A 17 -5.73 -3.83 7.78
N ARG A 18 -6.58 -3.77 6.74
CA ARG A 18 -8.04 -3.64 6.95
C ARG A 18 -8.62 -4.81 7.74
N ARG A 19 -8.25 -6.05 7.41
CA ARG A 19 -8.72 -7.23 8.17
C ARG A 19 -8.22 -7.21 9.61
N LEU A 20 -6.99 -6.76 9.83
CA LEU A 20 -6.46 -6.60 11.19
C LEU A 20 -7.24 -5.52 11.96
N ALA A 21 -7.58 -4.40 11.31
CA ALA A 21 -8.41 -3.36 11.92
C ALA A 21 -9.79 -3.89 12.33
N ASP A 22 -10.41 -4.74 11.50
CA ASP A 22 -11.74 -5.33 11.77
C ASP A 22 -11.71 -6.31 12.96
N CYS A 23 -10.61 -7.03 13.13
CA CYS A 23 -10.44 -8.01 14.20
C CYS A 23 -9.80 -7.44 15.48
N THR A 24 -9.32 -6.19 15.48
CA THR A 24 -8.61 -5.60 16.62
C THR A 24 -9.60 -5.01 17.64
N PRO A 25 -9.65 -5.54 18.88
CA PRO A 25 -10.63 -5.08 19.87
C PRO A 25 -10.25 -3.74 20.51
N ASN A 26 -8.96 -3.36 20.47
CA ASN A 26 -8.49 -2.10 21.02
C ASN A 26 -8.68 -0.95 20.01
N PRO A 27 -9.40 0.14 20.36
CA PRO A 27 -9.62 1.28 19.46
C PRO A 27 -8.32 1.90 18.91
N GLU A 28 -7.26 1.98 19.72
CA GLU A 28 -5.98 2.55 19.28
C GLU A 28 -5.27 1.63 18.28
N GLY A 29 -5.24 0.32 18.54
CA GLY A 29 -4.70 -0.66 17.60
C GLY A 29 -5.46 -0.67 16.27
N ARG A 30 -6.80 -0.58 16.33
CA ARG A 30 -7.65 -0.44 15.15
C ARG A 30 -7.29 0.80 14.34
N ARG A 31 -7.09 1.96 15.01
CA ARG A 31 -6.68 3.20 14.34
C ARG A 31 -5.34 3.03 13.62
N ILE A 32 -4.34 2.42 14.27
CA ILE A 32 -3.02 2.18 13.67
C ILE A 32 -3.13 1.32 12.40
N HIS A 33 -3.91 0.23 12.44
CA HIS A 33 -4.13 -0.61 11.27
C HIS A 33 -4.82 0.14 10.12
N LEU A 34 -5.80 1.01 10.43
CA LEU A 34 -6.44 1.84 9.41
C LEU A 34 -5.47 2.85 8.78
N GLU A 35 -4.63 3.52 9.59
CA GLU A 35 -3.61 4.45 9.09
C GLU A 35 -2.60 3.75 8.17
N LEU A 36 -2.21 2.52 8.51
CA LEU A 36 -1.34 1.70 7.65
C LEU A 36 -2.03 1.30 6.35
N ALA A 37 -3.29 0.89 6.40
CA ALA A 37 -4.07 0.57 5.19
C ALA A 37 -4.16 1.79 4.26
N GLU A 38 -4.46 2.97 4.79
CA GLU A 38 -4.48 4.22 4.01
C GLU A 38 -3.12 4.55 3.40
N ARG A 39 -2.03 4.34 4.14
CA ARG A 39 -0.68 4.54 3.64
C ARG A 39 -0.39 3.61 2.45
N TYR A 40 -0.74 2.33 2.54
CA TYR A 40 -0.54 1.40 1.44
C TYR A 40 -1.41 1.76 0.22
N ALA A 41 -2.64 2.23 0.42
CA ALA A 41 -3.49 2.71 -0.67
C ALA A 41 -2.85 3.89 -1.43
N ARG A 42 -2.21 4.83 -0.73
CA ARG A 42 -1.47 5.93 -1.35
C ARG A 42 -0.28 5.44 -2.16
N LEU A 43 0.50 4.50 -1.62
CA LEU A 43 1.64 3.90 -2.34
C LEU A 43 1.20 3.16 -3.62
N VAL A 44 0.01 2.55 -3.63
CA VAL A 44 -0.57 1.95 -4.86
C VAL A 44 -0.92 3.04 -5.88
N ALA A 45 -1.50 4.15 -5.46
CA ALA A 45 -1.80 5.27 -6.36
C ALA A 45 -0.51 5.88 -6.95
N GLU A 46 0.48 6.15 -6.10
CA GLU A 46 1.80 6.64 -6.53
C GLU A 46 2.49 5.67 -7.49
N ALA A 47 2.36 4.35 -7.26
CA ALA A 47 2.93 3.35 -8.14
C ALA A 47 2.26 3.30 -9.52
N ARG A 48 0.96 3.62 -9.60
CA ARG A 48 0.22 3.69 -10.86
C ARG A 48 0.51 4.97 -11.64
N ASP A 49 0.72 6.08 -10.95
CA ASP A 49 0.98 7.39 -11.54
C ASP A 49 2.47 7.61 -11.88
N ALA A 50 3.36 6.72 -11.44
CA ALA A 50 4.77 6.78 -11.79
C ALA A 50 4.95 6.63 -13.32
N PRO A 51 5.57 7.61 -14.01
CA PRO A 51 5.83 7.50 -15.44
C PRO A 51 6.71 6.26 -15.71
N PRO A 52 6.54 5.55 -16.84
CA PRO A 52 7.41 4.45 -17.18
C PRO A 52 8.85 4.97 -17.19
N ALA A 53 9.75 4.27 -16.48
CA ALA A 53 11.18 4.62 -16.46
C ALA A 53 11.65 4.82 -17.90
N ILE A 54 12.03 6.04 -18.24
CA ILE A 54 12.79 6.32 -19.44
C ILE A 54 14.06 5.48 -19.32
N ARG A 55 14.10 4.36 -20.05
CA ARG A 55 15.34 3.61 -20.26
C ARG A 55 16.24 4.53 -21.06
N ILE A 56 17.21 5.16 -20.41
CA ILE A 56 18.35 5.74 -21.11
C ILE A 56 19.22 4.54 -21.53
N PRO A 57 19.34 4.22 -22.83
CA PRO A 57 20.28 3.20 -23.27
C PRO A 57 21.71 3.68 -22.99
N ALA A 58 22.57 2.71 -22.66
CA ALA A 58 23.99 2.90 -22.36
C ALA A 58 24.79 3.48 -23.53
#